data_AF-A0A6I5ZPI0-F1
#
_entry.id   AF-A0A6I5ZPI0-F1
#
_cell.length_a   1.000
_cell.length_b   1.000
_cell.length_c   1.000
_cell.angle_alpha   90.00
_cell.angle_beta   90.00
_cell.angle_gamma   90.00
#
_symmetry.space_group_name_H-M   'P 1'
#
loop_
_entity.id
_entity.type
_entity.pdbx_description
1 polymer ?
#
loop_
_entity_poly.entity_id
_entity_poly.type
_entity_poly.pdbx_seq_one_letter_code
_entity_poly.pdbx_strand_id
1 'polypeptide(L)'
;MIRAHTYTEAEKALVSYLKEKLAARGIQKFPRDWHLKQLSTARNMLAGDKAPALEEWCRCIDWAFADPFWCDKVDHLARIEALWPKYMLQQGGAGRGRAAQAKRNPPKRGSWDASRKGKRYIGQNDPLPF
;
A
#
# COMPACT_ATOMS: atom_id res chain seq x y z
N MET A 1 26.76 -6.36 29.23
CA MET A 1 27.19 -5.47 28.12
C MET A 1 26.01 -4.59 27.73
N ILE A 2 25.98 -3.34 28.19
CA ILE A 2 24.99 -2.36 27.73
C ILE A 2 25.43 -1.96 26.32
N ARG A 3 24.79 -2.51 25.28
CA ARG A 3 24.99 -2.01 23.92
C ARG A 3 24.52 -0.56 23.94
N ALA A 4 25.42 0.38 23.68
CA ALA A 4 25.03 1.77 23.48
C ALA A 4 23.88 1.78 22.48
N HIS A 5 22.74 2.37 22.85
CA HIS A 5 21.55 2.51 22.02
C HIS A 5 21.78 3.55 20.91
N THR A 6 22.95 3.54 20.28
CA THR A 6 23.25 4.39 19.14
C THR A 6 22.60 3.79 17.90
N TYR A 7 21.84 4.62 17.19
CA TYR A 7 21.31 4.26 15.88
C TYR A 7 22.45 4.24 14.86
N THR A 8 22.39 3.30 13.91
CA THR A 8 23.39 3.17 12.84
C THR A 8 23.26 4.30 11.83
N GLU A 9 24.32 4.56 11.06
CA GLU A 9 24.27 5.58 10.00
C GLU A 9 23.25 5.23 8.91
N ALA A 10 23.01 3.95 8.63
CA ALA A 10 21.98 3.52 7.69
C ALA A 10 20.56 3.83 8.19
N GLU A 11 20.28 3.61 9.48
CA GLU A 11 19.01 3.97 10.11
C GLU A 11 18.77 5.49 10.03
N LYS A 12 19.80 6.30 10.33
CA LYS A 12 19.72 7.75 10.23
C LYS A 12 19.52 8.21 8.78
N ALA A 13 20.23 7.62 7.83
CA ALA A 13 20.13 7.95 6.41
C ALA A 13 18.70 7.71 5.89
N LEU A 14 18.07 6.58 6.26
CA LEU A 14 16.70 6.27 5.87
C LEU A 14 15.70 7.32 6.37
N VAL A 15 15.82 7.71 7.65
CA VAL A 15 14.95 8.71 8.26
C VAL A 15 15.15 10.09 7.63
N SER A 16 16.41 10.48 7.40
CA SER A 16 16.74 11.75 6.73
C SER A 16 16.19 11.79 5.31
N TYR A 17 16.28 10.69 4.57
CA TYR A 17 15.73 10.60 3.22
C TYR A 17 14.22 10.81 3.18
N LEU A 18 13.47 10.13 4.08
CA LEU A 18 12.03 10.35 4.19
C LEU A 18 11.72 11.80 4.56
N LYS A 19 12.48 12.38 5.50
CA LYS A 19 12.30 13.77 5.93
C LYS A 19 12.52 14.75 4.79
N GLU A 20 13.54 14.56 3.96
CA GLU A 20 13.80 15.38 2.77
C GLU A 20 12.63 15.32 1.77
N LYS A 21 12.07 14.12 1.53
CA LYS A 21 10.91 13.95 0.65
C LYS A 21 9.66 14.65 1.20
N LEU A 22 9.45 14.61 2.52
CA LEU A 22 8.35 15.32 3.19
C LEU A 22 8.56 16.85 3.15
N ALA A 23 9.80 17.30 3.35
CA ALA A 23 10.15 18.72 3.29
C ALA A 23 9.99 19.29 1.87
N ALA A 24 10.39 18.54 0.84
CA ALA A 24 10.20 18.90 -0.57
C ALA A 24 8.71 19.08 -0.93
N ARG A 25 7.80 18.41 -0.21
CA ARG A 25 6.35 18.59 -0.34
C ARG A 25 5.78 19.74 0.49
N GLY A 26 6.61 20.41 1.30
CA GLY A 26 6.20 21.51 2.15
C GLY A 26 5.85 21.13 3.60
N ILE A 27 6.03 19.87 4.01
CA ILE A 27 5.81 19.46 5.41
C ILE A 27 7.06 19.81 6.21
N GLN A 28 7.00 20.92 6.95
CA GLN A 28 8.12 21.43 7.74
C GLN A 28 7.95 21.23 9.26
N LYS A 29 6.72 20.97 9.72
CA LYS A 29 6.40 20.78 11.14
C LYS A 29 6.21 19.31 11.44
N PHE A 30 7.04 18.79 12.33
CA PHE A 30 6.96 17.42 12.83
C PHE A 30 6.73 17.43 14.34
N PRO A 31 6.00 16.45 14.89
CA PRO A 31 5.94 16.22 16.33
C PRO A 31 7.34 16.05 16.94
N ARG A 32 7.52 16.45 18.21
CA ARG A 32 8.80 16.37 18.92
C ARG A 32 9.44 14.97 18.85
N ASP A 33 8.63 13.94 19.02
CA ASP A 33 9.10 12.54 19.06
C ASP A 33 9.09 11.86 17.69
N TRP A 34 8.77 12.59 16.61
CA TRP A 34 8.66 12.01 15.28
C TRP A 34 9.96 11.31 14.87
N HIS A 35 11.09 11.99 15.06
CA HIS A 35 12.40 11.46 14.67
C HIS A 35 12.76 10.18 15.44
N LEU A 36 12.45 10.13 16.75
CA LEU A 36 12.68 8.94 17.58
C LEU A 36 11.82 7.75 17.14
N LYS A 37 10.55 7.99 16.80
CA LYS A 37 9.66 6.94 16.27
C LYS A 37 10.15 6.42 14.91
N GLN A 38 10.63 7.31 14.04
CA GLN A 38 11.18 6.90 12.75
C GLN A 38 12.46 6.08 12.92
N LEU A 39 13.37 6.48 13.80
CA LEU A 39 14.60 5.75 14.06
C LEU A 39 14.36 4.34 14.63
N SER A 40 13.40 4.20 15.55
CA SER A 40 12.98 2.89 16.07
C SER A 40 12.41 2.00 14.96
N THR A 41 11.60 2.58 14.07
CA THR A 41 11.02 1.86 12.93
C THR A 41 12.10 1.46 11.92
N ALA A 42 13.00 2.37 11.57
CA ALA A 42 14.12 2.12 10.67
C ALA A 42 15.01 0.98 11.18
N ARG A 43 15.27 0.95 12.48
CA ARG A 43 15.98 -0.17 13.11
C ARG A 43 15.26 -1.49 12.86
N ASN A 44 13.96 -1.56 13.08
CA ASN A 44 13.20 -2.80 12.84
C ASN A 44 13.21 -3.20 11.36
N MET A 45 13.08 -2.23 10.44
CA MET A 45 13.09 -2.47 9.00
C MET A 45 14.44 -2.97 8.47
N LEU A 46 15.54 -2.57 9.11
CA LEU A 46 16.92 -2.95 8.75
C LEU A 46 17.47 -4.08 9.64
N ALA A 47 16.72 -4.51 10.66
CA ALA A 47 17.12 -5.57 11.56
C ALA A 47 16.75 -6.94 10.96
N GLY A 48 17.76 -7.75 10.69
CA GLY A 48 17.61 -9.15 10.32
C GLY A 48 18.42 -9.53 9.09
N ASP A 49 18.83 -10.79 9.01
CA ASP A 49 19.73 -11.30 7.96
C ASP A 49 19.09 -11.28 6.55
N LYS A 50 17.77 -11.14 6.48
CA LYS A 50 16.98 -11.03 5.24
C LYS A 50 16.30 -9.67 5.07
N ALA A 51 16.70 -8.68 5.88
CA ALA A 51 16.15 -7.34 5.78
C ALA A 51 16.53 -6.71 4.43
N PRO A 52 15.62 -5.98 3.76
CA PRO A 52 15.94 -5.27 2.53
C PRO A 52 17.04 -4.23 2.77
N ALA A 53 17.85 -3.98 1.74
CA ALA A 53 18.90 -2.98 1.84
C ALA A 53 18.31 -1.56 1.91
N LEU A 54 19.08 -0.62 2.46
CA LEU A 54 18.72 0.80 2.54
C LEU A 54 18.24 1.35 1.18
N GLU A 55 18.94 1.00 0.10
CA GLU A 55 18.61 1.45 -1.25
C GLU A 55 17.24 0.96 -1.71
N GLU A 56 16.84 -0.26 -1.35
CA GLU A 56 15.55 -0.80 -1.74
C GLU A 56 14.40 -0.09 -1.01
N TRP A 57 14.63 0.25 0.26
CA TRP A 57 13.72 1.10 1.02
C TRP A 57 13.60 2.50 0.41
N CYS A 58 14.71 3.12 -0.01
CA CYS A 58 14.68 4.40 -0.71
C CYS A 58 13.87 4.32 -2.02
N ARG A 59 14.03 3.24 -2.80
CA ARG A 59 13.21 3.01 -4.01
C ARG A 59 11.72 2.83 -3.69
N CYS A 60 11.38 2.16 -2.59
CA CYS A 60 10.00 2.04 -2.13
C CYS A 60 9.42 3.39 -1.70
N ILE A 61 10.23 4.25 -1.05
CA ILE A 61 9.84 5.63 -0.73
C ILE A 61 9.58 6.40 -2.04
N ASP A 62 10.51 6.36 -3.00
CA ASP A 62 10.33 7.03 -4.29
C ASP A 62 9.07 6.57 -5.03
N TRP A 63 8.82 5.26 -5.05
CA TRP A 63 7.58 4.71 -5.63
C TRP A 63 6.33 5.24 -4.93
N ALA A 64 6.33 5.29 -3.59
CA ALA A 64 5.19 5.79 -2.83
C ALA A 64 4.96 7.30 -3.04
N PHE A 65 6.02 8.07 -3.24
CA PHE A 65 5.93 9.50 -3.51
C PHE A 65 5.62 9.84 -4.98
N ALA A 66 5.91 8.93 -5.92
CA ALA A 66 5.55 9.07 -7.33
C ALA A 66 4.05 8.92 -7.60
N ASP A 67 3.33 8.19 -6.75
CA ASP A 67 1.88 8.03 -6.85
C ASP A 67 1.15 9.16 -6.07
N PRO A 68 0.28 9.95 -6.73
CA PRO A 68 -0.45 11.04 -6.08
C PRO A 68 -1.33 10.59 -4.89
N PHE A 69 -1.82 9.37 -4.90
CA PHE A 69 -2.62 8.82 -3.82
C PHE A 69 -1.75 8.43 -2.62
N TRP A 70 -0.64 7.72 -2.87
CA TRP A 70 0.22 7.25 -1.78
C TRP A 70 1.02 8.40 -1.15
N CYS A 71 1.44 9.39 -1.93
CA CYS A 71 2.22 10.50 -1.40
C CYS A 71 1.44 11.24 -0.30
N ASP A 72 0.13 11.48 -0.47
CA ASP A 72 -0.73 12.10 0.54
C ASP A 72 -0.81 11.27 1.84
N LYS A 73 -0.69 9.94 1.72
CA LYS A 73 -0.88 9.00 2.84
C LYS A 73 0.41 8.58 3.53
N VAL A 74 1.56 9.06 3.09
CA VAL A 74 2.87 8.73 3.67
C VAL A 74 3.40 9.90 4.48
N ASP A 75 3.50 9.70 5.79
CA ASP A 75 4.03 10.66 6.77
C ASP A 75 5.09 10.06 7.72
N HIS A 76 5.24 8.73 7.72
CA HIS A 76 6.17 7.98 8.57
C HIS A 76 6.62 6.66 7.93
N LEU A 77 7.74 6.11 8.41
CA LEU A 77 8.36 4.88 7.88
C LEU A 77 7.49 3.64 8.07
N ALA A 78 6.70 3.52 9.15
CA ALA A 78 5.83 2.35 9.32
C ALA A 78 4.77 2.25 8.22
N ARG A 79 4.38 3.39 7.62
CA ARG A 79 3.51 3.39 6.43
C ARG A 79 4.24 2.83 5.22
N ILE A 80 5.51 3.18 5.03
CA ILE A 80 6.36 2.62 3.97
C ILE A 80 6.56 1.12 4.16
N GLU A 81 6.81 0.68 5.40
CA GLU A 81 6.89 -0.74 5.76
C GLU A 81 5.61 -1.49 5.39
N ALA A 82 4.43 -0.93 5.71
CA ALA A 82 3.14 -1.52 5.33
C ALA A 82 2.91 -1.54 3.80
N LEU A 83 3.56 -0.65 3.05
CA LEU A 83 3.51 -0.61 1.59
C LEU A 83 4.50 -1.56 0.91
N TRP A 84 5.50 -2.05 1.65
CA TRP A 84 6.56 -2.91 1.13
C TRP A 84 6.06 -4.12 0.33
N PRO A 85 5.05 -4.90 0.80
CA PRO A 85 4.56 -6.04 0.01
C PRO A 85 3.93 -5.59 -1.32
N LYS A 86 3.28 -4.42 -1.36
CA LYS A 86 2.68 -3.87 -2.58
C LYS A 86 3.75 -3.43 -3.57
N TYR A 87 4.78 -2.74 -3.07
CA TYR A 87 5.95 -2.37 -3.87
C TYR A 87 6.60 -3.62 -4.48
N MET A 88 6.87 -4.65 -3.67
CA MET A 88 7.44 -5.91 -4.14
C MET A 88 6.58 -6.62 -5.19
N LEU A 89 5.26 -6.67 -5.00
CA LEU A 89 4.33 -7.23 -5.99
C LEU A 89 4.33 -6.43 -7.30
N GLN A 90 4.47 -5.11 -7.23
CA GLN A 90 4.50 -4.26 -8.41
C GLN A 90 5.84 -4.34 -9.16
N GLN A 91 6.95 -4.52 -8.44
CA GLN A 91 8.27 -4.77 -9.02
C GLN A 91 8.35 -6.17 -9.67
N GLY A 92 7.84 -7.22 -9.00
CA GLY A 92 7.75 -8.58 -9.56
C GLY A 92 6.65 -8.74 -10.62
N GLY A 93 5.68 -7.82 -10.65
CA GLY A 93 4.52 -7.82 -11.54
C GLY A 93 4.58 -6.79 -12.67
N ALA A 94 5.69 -6.07 -12.84
CA ALA A 94 5.88 -5.04 -13.86
C ALA A 94 5.66 -5.53 -15.31
N GLY A 95 5.54 -6.85 -15.53
CA GLY A 95 5.15 -7.44 -16.80
C GLY A 95 3.66 -7.77 -17.03
N ARG A 96 2.76 -7.73 -16.02
CA ARG A 96 1.37 -8.25 -16.21
C ARG A 96 0.21 -7.38 -15.71
N GLY A 97 0.44 -6.42 -14.81
CA GLY A 97 -0.67 -5.74 -14.13
C GLY A 97 -1.22 -4.49 -14.83
N ARG A 98 -0.36 -3.64 -15.42
CA ARG A 98 -0.80 -2.34 -15.99
C ARG A 98 -1.61 -2.48 -17.29
N ALA A 99 -1.55 -3.62 -17.98
CA ALA A 99 -2.38 -3.88 -19.16
C ALA A 99 -3.83 -4.28 -18.81
N ALA A 100 -4.10 -4.74 -17.58
CA ALA A 100 -5.42 -5.28 -17.21
C ALA A 100 -6.42 -4.21 -16.75
N GLN A 101 -5.95 -3.04 -16.29
CA GLN A 101 -6.83 -2.00 -15.75
C GLN A 101 -7.44 -1.09 -16.83
N ALA A 102 -6.92 -1.12 -18.07
CA ALA A 102 -7.43 -0.32 -19.19
C ALA A 102 -8.64 -0.96 -19.92
N LYS A 103 -9.07 -2.17 -19.56
CA LYS A 103 -10.21 -2.86 -20.20
C LYS A 103 -11.23 -3.45 -19.21
N ARG A 104 -11.63 -2.70 -18.19
CA ARG A 104 -12.91 -2.99 -17.51
C ARG A 104 -13.93 -1.95 -17.96
N ASN A 105 -14.69 -2.31 -19.00
CA ASN A 105 -15.97 -1.68 -19.28
C ASN A 105 -16.76 -1.62 -17.95
N PRO A 106 -17.33 -0.47 -17.57
CA PRO A 106 -18.25 -0.45 -16.46
C PRO A 106 -19.41 -1.41 -16.78
N PRO A 107 -19.85 -2.27 -15.84
CA PRO A 107 -21.03 -3.09 -16.07
C PRO A 107 -22.20 -2.14 -16.33
N LYS A 108 -22.82 -2.26 -17.52
CA LYS A 108 -24.07 -1.57 -17.84
C LYS A 108 -25.07 -1.89 -16.73
N ARG A 109 -25.36 -0.89 -15.89
CA ARG A 109 -26.43 -0.94 -14.89
C ARG A 109 -27.72 -1.15 -15.69
N GLY A 110 -28.28 -2.36 -15.60
CA GLY A 110 -29.49 -2.73 -16.31
C GLY A 110 -30.61 -1.74 -16.02
N SER A 111 -31.20 -1.21 -17.09
CA SER A 111 -32.45 -0.48 -17.07
C SER A 111 -33.51 -1.35 -16.41
N TRP A 112 -34.12 -0.87 -15.33
CA TRP A 112 -35.33 -1.47 -14.76
C TRP A 112 -36.47 -1.24 -15.75
N ASP A 113 -36.63 -2.18 -16.68
CA ASP A 113 -37.78 -2.21 -17.59
C ASP A 113 -39.01 -2.60 -16.78
N ALA A 114 -39.77 -1.59 -16.35
CA ALA A 114 -41.03 -1.71 -15.64
C ALA A 114 -42.18 -2.10 -16.59
N SER A 115 -41.97 -3.09 -17.45
CA SER A 115 -42.94 -3.48 -18.47
C SER A 115 -42.96 -4.98 -18.72
N ARG A 116 -43.45 -5.77 -17.75
CA ARG A 116 -44.05 -7.09 -18.02
C ARG A 116 -44.97 -7.53 -16.88
N LYS A 117 -46.23 -7.09 -16.99
CA LYS A 117 -47.40 -7.69 -16.36
C LYS A 117 -47.45 -9.20 -16.66
N GLY A 118 -47.53 -10.02 -15.60
CA GLY A 118 -48.40 -11.19 -15.47
C GLY A 118 -48.21 -12.42 -16.37
N LYS A 119 -47.99 -13.59 -15.75
CA LYS A 119 -48.70 -14.88 -15.94
C LYS A 119 -47.95 -16.00 -15.18
N ARG A 120 -48.51 -16.46 -14.06
CA ARG A 120 -49.12 -17.79 -13.83
C ARG A 120 -48.14 -18.97 -13.90
N TYR A 121 -47.89 -19.57 -12.73
CA TYR A 121 -47.41 -20.94 -12.60
C TYR A 121 -48.45 -21.89 -13.23
N ILE A 122 -48.04 -22.63 -14.25
CA ILE A 122 -48.76 -23.79 -14.77
C ILE A 122 -47.94 -25.00 -14.33
N GLY A 123 -48.60 -25.90 -13.61
CA GLY A 123 -47.98 -26.98 -12.87
C GLY A 123 -47.36 -28.07 -13.74
N GLN A 124 -46.43 -28.79 -13.10
CA GLN A 124 -46.08 -30.15 -13.48
C GLN A 124 -45.94 -30.93 -12.16
N ASN A 125 -46.81 -31.93 -12.00
CA ASN A 125 -46.89 -32.85 -10.88
C ASN A 125 -45.62 -33.71 -10.83
N ASP A 126 -44.96 -33.76 -9.68
CA ASP A 126 -44.23 -34.94 -9.22
C ASP A 126 -44.32 -35.01 -7.68
N PRO A 127 -44.74 -36.15 -7.08
CA PRO A 127 -44.84 -36.28 -5.63
C PRO A 127 -43.47 -36.47 -4.97
N LEU A 128 -43.31 -35.86 -3.79
CA LEU A 128 -42.11 -35.97 -2.95
C LEU A 128 -42.04 -37.37 -2.31
N PRO A 129 -40.89 -38.07 -2.34
CA PRO A 129 -40.67 -39.26 -1.53
C PRO A 129 -40.54 -38.87 -0.04
N PHE A 130 -41.08 -39.75 0.80
CA PHE A 130 -41.40 -39.62 2.24
C PHE A 130 -40.28 -39.10 3.14
#